data_AF-A0A1C5QJS1-F1
#
_entry.id   AF-A0A1C5QJS1-F1
#
_cell.length_a   1.000
_cell.length_b   1.000
_cell.length_c   1.000
_cell.angle_alpha   90.00
_cell.angle_beta   90.00
_cell.angle_gamma   90.00
#
_symmetry.space_group_name_H-M   'P 1'
#
loop_
_entity.id
_entity.type
_entity.pdbx_description
1 polymer ?
#
loop_
_entity_poly.entity_id
_entity_poly.type
_entity_poly.pdbx_seq_one_letter_code
_entity_poly.pdbx_strand_id
1 'polypeptide(L)'
;MSTPKVKLGEYRHVRVPFEDWKNAVEENIVRYRMSLENAERKAKEDLAAKEIVKRSQIQTSEEEVTARAVQMMEAYALRLQQQGLSIEGYYRTKKTNEQELLEQMKEKARKQIQARMVLAAVAQSENLEATVEEYDREVHKLAVRYLMSKEQVNKILQGEEGQRIRQEIAVEKAAKFLAANVKVNS
;
A
#
# COMPACT_ATOMS: atom_id res chain seq x y z
N MET A 1 6.02 -11.31 -25.30
CA MET A 1 5.01 -10.99 -24.27
C MET A 1 5.67 -11.20 -22.93
N SER A 2 5.84 -10.14 -22.12
CA SER A 2 6.38 -10.29 -20.77
C SER A 2 5.42 -11.17 -19.96
N THR A 3 5.94 -12.20 -19.30
CA THR A 3 5.19 -13.05 -18.38
C THR A 3 4.44 -12.15 -17.38
N PRO A 4 3.15 -12.39 -17.08
CA PRO A 4 2.46 -11.61 -16.07
C PRO A 4 3.17 -11.80 -14.72
N LYS A 5 3.62 -10.70 -14.11
CA LYS A 5 4.31 -10.71 -12.80
C LYS A 5 3.40 -11.24 -11.65
N VAL A 6 2.10 -11.42 -11.91
CA VAL A 6 1.11 -11.96 -10.97
C VAL A 6 0.21 -12.95 -11.69
N LYS A 7 0.07 -14.15 -11.13
CA LYS A 7 -1.03 -15.07 -11.40
C LYS A 7 -1.92 -15.12 -10.16
N LEU A 8 -3.12 -14.54 -10.26
CA LEU A 8 -4.06 -14.46 -9.15
C LEU A 8 -4.56 -15.85 -8.72
N GLY A 9 -4.60 -16.07 -7.41
CA GLY A 9 -5.42 -17.12 -6.81
C GLY A 9 -6.86 -16.69 -6.61
N GLU A 10 -7.64 -17.50 -5.90
CA GLU A 10 -9.04 -17.18 -5.61
C GLU A 10 -9.18 -15.96 -4.70
N TYR A 11 -9.86 -14.93 -5.21
CA TYR A 11 -9.99 -13.62 -4.57
C TYR A 11 -11.45 -13.15 -4.37
N ARG A 12 -12.44 -13.85 -4.93
CA ARG A 12 -13.86 -13.48 -4.78
C ARG A 12 -14.44 -13.95 -3.44
N HIS A 13 -13.89 -15.02 -2.87
CA HIS A 13 -14.32 -15.58 -1.60
C HIS A 13 -13.19 -15.54 -0.55
N VAL A 14 -12.85 -14.33 -0.12
CA VAL A 14 -11.86 -14.12 0.93
C VAL A 14 -12.52 -14.16 2.31
N ARG A 15 -11.91 -14.90 3.23
CA ARG A 15 -12.32 -14.99 4.62
C ARG A 15 -11.15 -14.57 5.50
N VAL A 16 -11.44 -13.79 6.52
CA VAL A 16 -10.45 -13.33 7.49
C VAL A 16 -10.89 -13.75 8.90
N PRO A 17 -9.97 -14.24 9.77
CA PRO A 17 -10.32 -14.55 11.16
C PRO A 17 -10.79 -13.29 11.91
N PHE A 18 -11.79 -13.43 12.80
CA PHE A 18 -12.26 -12.33 13.66
C PHE A 18 -11.12 -11.68 14.43
N GLU A 19 -10.26 -12.50 15.03
CA GLU A 19 -9.17 -12.00 15.88
C GLU A 19 -8.15 -11.19 15.07
N ASP A 20 -7.81 -11.61 13.85
CA ASP A 20 -6.94 -10.85 12.95
C ASP A 20 -7.58 -9.50 12.57
N TRP A 21 -8.87 -9.51 12.27
CA TRP A 21 -9.63 -8.29 11.94
C TRP A 21 -9.70 -7.34 13.12
N LYS A 22 -10.07 -7.83 14.31
CA LYS A 22 -10.17 -7.05 15.54
C LYS A 22 -8.84 -6.39 15.88
N ASN A 23 -7.75 -7.16 15.87
CA ASN A 23 -6.41 -6.63 16.16
C ASN A 23 -5.98 -5.55 15.14
N ALA A 24 -6.28 -5.76 13.85
CA ALA A 24 -5.99 -4.76 12.84
C ALA A 24 -6.82 -3.47 13.01
N VAL A 25 -8.09 -3.58 13.41
CA VAL A 25 -8.94 -2.41 13.71
C VAL A 25 -8.39 -1.64 14.91
N GLU A 26 -8.07 -2.33 16.00
CA GLU A 26 -7.50 -1.72 17.20
C GLU A 26 -6.18 -1.00 16.88
N GLU A 27 -5.29 -1.63 16.12
CA GLU A 27 -4.05 -0.99 15.67
C GLU A 27 -4.33 0.26 14.83
N ASN A 28 -5.30 0.20 13.91
CA ASN A 28 -5.64 1.33 13.06
C ASN A 28 -6.20 2.53 13.84
N ILE A 29 -7.00 2.28 14.87
CA ILE A 29 -7.55 3.32 15.74
C ILE A 29 -6.45 3.88 16.64
N VAL A 30 -5.70 3.03 17.34
CA VAL A 30 -4.74 3.47 18.37
C VAL A 30 -3.51 4.13 17.73
N ARG A 31 -2.93 3.50 16.70
CA ARG A 31 -1.68 3.95 16.08
C ARG A 31 -1.91 5.09 15.09
N TYR A 32 -2.95 4.99 14.27
CA TYR A 32 -3.19 5.93 13.16
C TYR A 32 -4.35 6.89 13.42
N ARG A 33 -5.02 6.80 14.60
CA ARG A 33 -6.12 7.69 15.00
C ARG A 33 -7.24 7.74 13.96
N MET A 34 -7.52 6.60 13.32
CA MET A 34 -8.62 6.48 12.36
C MET A 34 -9.97 6.44 13.09
N SER A 35 -11.03 6.93 12.43
CA SER A 35 -12.40 6.62 12.87
C SER A 35 -12.67 5.13 12.77
N LEU A 36 -13.61 4.61 13.58
CA LEU A 36 -13.96 3.19 13.59
C LEU A 36 -14.27 2.68 12.17
N GLU A 37 -15.14 3.37 11.44
CA GLU A 37 -15.50 3.00 10.06
C GLU A 37 -14.27 2.89 9.13
N ASN A 38 -13.35 3.87 9.19
CA ASN A 38 -12.14 3.84 8.38
C ASN A 38 -11.18 2.73 8.82
N ALA A 39 -11.07 2.48 10.13
CA ALA A 39 -10.25 1.42 10.68
C ALA A 39 -10.75 0.02 10.27
N GLU A 40 -12.06 -0.20 10.32
CA GLU A 40 -12.72 -1.45 9.89
C GLU A 40 -12.53 -1.70 8.40
N ARG A 41 -12.78 -0.68 7.57
CA ARG A 41 -12.56 -0.76 6.13
C ARG A 41 -11.10 -1.05 5.82
N LYS A 42 -10.16 -0.30 6.44
CA LYS A 42 -8.72 -0.48 6.20
C LYS A 42 -8.23 -1.86 6.63
N ALA A 43 -8.71 -2.36 7.78
CA ALA A 43 -8.41 -3.72 8.24
C ALA A 43 -8.87 -4.78 7.22
N LYS A 44 -10.10 -4.63 6.69
CA LYS A 44 -10.62 -5.52 5.65
C LYS A 44 -9.80 -5.46 4.37
N GLU A 45 -9.45 -4.26 3.89
CA GLU A 45 -8.60 -4.06 2.71
C GLU A 45 -7.25 -4.79 2.86
N ASP A 46 -6.55 -4.53 3.96
CA ASP A 46 -5.20 -5.06 4.19
C ASP A 46 -5.19 -6.57 4.40
N LEU A 47 -6.16 -7.11 5.16
CA LEU A 47 -6.28 -8.54 5.40
C LEU A 47 -6.72 -9.29 4.14
N ALA A 48 -7.62 -8.71 3.34
CA ALA A 48 -8.02 -9.31 2.08
C ALA A 48 -6.84 -9.40 1.11
N ALA A 49 -6.09 -8.31 0.93
CA ALA A 49 -4.89 -8.32 0.10
C ALA A 49 -3.86 -9.34 0.59
N LYS A 50 -3.60 -9.40 1.91
CA LYS A 50 -2.70 -10.39 2.52
C LYS A 50 -3.12 -11.83 2.23
N GLU A 51 -4.41 -12.12 2.30
CA GLU A 51 -4.92 -13.48 2.06
C GLU A 51 -4.85 -13.86 0.57
N ILE A 52 -5.13 -12.92 -0.34
CA ILE A 52 -5.00 -13.17 -1.78
C ILE A 52 -3.54 -13.34 -2.18
N VAL A 53 -2.61 -12.60 -1.57
CA VAL A 53 -1.16 -12.80 -1.77
C VAL A 53 -0.76 -14.24 -1.48
N LYS A 54 -1.23 -14.85 -0.38
CA LYS A 54 -0.92 -16.25 -0.05
C LYS A 54 -1.42 -17.25 -1.09
N ARG A 55 -2.47 -16.91 -1.82
CA ARG A 55 -3.12 -17.77 -2.83
C ARG A 55 -2.60 -17.52 -4.24
N SER A 56 -1.82 -16.46 -4.43
CA SER A 56 -1.36 -16.00 -5.74
C SER A 56 0.11 -16.36 -5.96
N GLN A 57 0.50 -16.52 -7.22
CA GLN A 57 1.91 -16.62 -7.60
C GLN A 57 2.38 -15.23 -8.02
N ILE A 58 3.35 -14.67 -7.30
CA ILE A 58 3.82 -13.29 -7.52
C ILE A 58 5.32 -13.32 -7.73
N GLN A 59 5.77 -12.76 -8.86
CA GLN A 59 7.17 -12.58 -9.18
C GLN A 59 7.55 -11.13 -8.87
N THR A 60 8.28 -10.92 -7.79
CA THR A 60 8.79 -9.61 -7.38
C THR A 60 10.30 -9.55 -7.60
N SER A 61 10.80 -8.46 -8.18
CA SER A 61 12.25 -8.25 -8.33
C SER A 61 12.88 -7.90 -6.98
N GLU A 62 14.02 -8.52 -6.67
CA GLU A 62 14.79 -8.19 -5.46
C GLU A 62 15.35 -6.77 -5.49
N GLU A 63 15.64 -6.25 -6.69
CA GLU A 63 16.08 -4.87 -6.88
C GLU A 63 14.97 -3.88 -6.52
N GLU A 64 13.73 -4.16 -6.95
CA GLU A 64 12.55 -3.34 -6.61
C GLU A 64 12.29 -3.37 -5.08
N VAL A 65 12.44 -4.54 -4.45
CA VAL A 65 12.31 -4.69 -2.99
C VAL A 65 13.39 -3.92 -2.25
N THR A 66 14.65 -4.05 -2.69
CA THR A 66 15.79 -3.38 -2.06
C THR A 66 15.69 -1.86 -2.20
N ALA A 67 15.39 -1.35 -3.39
CA ALA A 67 15.20 0.08 -3.63
C ALA A 67 14.08 0.64 -2.74
N ARG A 68 12.97 -0.10 -2.60
CA ARG A 68 11.87 0.29 -1.72
C ARG A 68 12.27 0.24 -0.24
N ALA A 69 13.03 -0.76 0.17
CA ALA A 69 13.50 -0.90 1.55
C ALA A 69 14.41 0.26 1.97
N VAL A 70 15.32 0.69 1.08
CA VAL A 70 16.20 1.85 1.31
C VAL A 70 15.37 3.11 1.53
N GLN A 71 14.39 3.40 0.67
CA GLN A 71 13.47 4.54 0.86
C GLN A 71 12.73 4.47 2.20
N MET A 72 12.34 3.27 2.63
CA MET A 72 11.66 3.07 3.92
C MET A 72 12.61 3.30 5.11
N MET A 73 13.88 2.94 5.00
CA MET A 73 14.91 3.26 6.00
C MET A 73 15.16 4.75 6.09
N GLU A 74 15.32 5.44 4.96
CA GLU A 74 15.51 6.89 4.91
C GLU A 74 14.35 7.63 5.55
N ALA A 75 13.11 7.25 5.22
CA ALA A 75 11.91 7.80 5.83
C ALA A 75 11.84 7.53 7.34
N TYR A 76 12.36 6.37 7.79
CA TYR A 76 12.44 6.05 9.21
C TYR A 76 13.48 6.90 9.94
N ALA A 77 14.68 7.08 9.35
CA ALA A 77 15.73 7.93 9.89
C ALA A 77 15.26 9.39 10.00
N LEU A 78 14.57 9.91 8.98
CA LEU A 78 13.97 11.24 9.02
C LEU A 78 12.96 11.40 10.17
N ARG A 79 12.14 10.38 10.41
CA ARG A 79 11.18 10.39 11.53
C ARG A 79 11.88 10.39 12.89
N LEU A 80 12.96 9.62 13.04
CA LEU A 80 13.77 9.63 14.27
C LEU A 80 14.37 11.02 14.51
N GLN A 81 14.92 11.63 13.46
CA GLN A 81 15.48 12.98 13.54
C GLN A 81 14.44 14.01 13.98
N GLN A 82 13.21 13.93 13.45
CA GLN A 82 12.09 14.78 13.89
C GLN A 82 11.73 14.60 15.37
N GLN A 83 12.07 13.46 15.97
CA GLN A 83 11.89 13.17 17.40
C GLN A 83 13.14 13.52 18.24
N GLY A 84 14.17 14.13 17.63
CA GLY A 84 15.44 14.43 18.30
C GLY A 84 16.33 13.19 18.50
N LEU A 85 16.06 12.08 17.80
CA LEU A 85 16.82 10.83 17.87
C LEU A 85 17.72 10.68 16.64
N SER A 86 18.88 10.04 16.80
CA SER A 86 19.73 9.64 15.68
C SER A 86 19.55 8.16 15.35
N ILE A 87 19.78 7.80 14.08
CA ILE A 87 19.73 6.40 13.64
C ILE A 87 20.82 5.55 14.32
N GLU A 88 22.00 6.13 14.56
CA GLU A 88 23.10 5.50 15.30
C GLU A 88 22.71 5.21 16.77
N GLY A 89 22.01 6.15 17.41
CA GLY A 89 21.46 5.96 18.75
C GLY A 89 20.44 4.84 18.78
N TYR A 90 19.55 4.80 17.78
CA TYR A 90 18.58 3.72 17.61
C TYR A 90 19.26 2.35 17.50
N TYR A 91 20.28 2.22 16.65
CA TYR A 91 21.06 0.99 16.50
C TYR A 91 21.64 0.51 17.84
N ARG A 92 22.23 1.42 18.61
CA ARG A 92 22.79 1.11 19.94
C ARG A 92 21.73 0.65 20.92
N THR A 93 20.62 1.39 21.05
CA THR A 93 19.54 1.08 21.99
C THR A 93 18.83 -0.22 21.65
N LYS A 94 18.61 -0.47 20.36
CA LYS A 94 17.92 -1.69 19.87
C LYS A 94 18.86 -2.86 19.66
N LYS A 95 20.18 -2.68 19.87
CA LYS A 95 21.21 -3.69 19.60
C LYS A 95 21.08 -4.26 18.19
N THR A 96 20.93 -3.37 17.21
CA THR A 96 20.78 -3.70 15.80
C THR A 96 21.74 -2.86 14.95
N ASN A 97 21.75 -3.04 13.64
CA ASN A 97 22.60 -2.31 12.71
C ASN A 97 21.86 -1.99 11.40
N GLU A 98 22.54 -1.29 10.49
CA GLU A 98 21.97 -0.89 9.20
C GLU A 98 21.53 -2.09 8.35
N GLN A 99 22.34 -3.15 8.29
CA GLN A 99 22.03 -4.34 7.50
C GLN A 99 20.79 -5.07 8.04
N GLU A 100 20.69 -5.24 9.35
CA GLU A 100 19.52 -5.84 9.99
C GLU A 100 18.26 -5.01 9.78
N LEU A 101 18.37 -3.68 9.90
CA LEU A 101 17.25 -2.78 9.62
C LEU A 101 16.84 -2.86 8.14
N LEU A 102 17.81 -2.95 7.22
CA LEU A 102 17.54 -3.13 5.79
C LEU A 102 16.79 -4.41 5.51
N GLU A 103 17.21 -5.54 6.08
CA GLU A 103 16.52 -6.82 5.89
C GLU A 103 15.09 -6.80 6.46
N GLN A 104 14.87 -6.18 7.62
CA GLN A 104 13.52 -5.97 8.16
C GLN A 104 12.67 -5.09 7.22
N MET A 105 13.26 -4.04 6.65
CA MET A 105 12.57 -3.17 5.70
C MET A 105 12.31 -3.87 4.36
N LYS A 106 13.20 -4.76 3.90
CA LYS A 106 12.99 -5.60 2.71
C LYS A 106 11.81 -6.55 2.89
N GLU A 107 11.69 -7.20 4.05
CA GLU A 107 10.54 -8.06 4.33
C GLU A 107 9.23 -7.27 4.25
N LYS A 108 9.21 -6.08 4.85
CA LYS A 108 8.05 -5.19 4.82
C LYS A 108 7.76 -4.63 3.42
N ALA A 109 8.80 -4.22 2.69
CA ALA A 109 8.70 -3.72 1.32
C ALA A 109 8.14 -4.79 0.39
N ARG A 110 8.63 -6.04 0.49
CA ARG A 110 8.12 -7.17 -0.29
C ARG A 110 6.63 -7.38 -0.06
N LYS A 111 6.18 -7.40 1.20
CA LYS A 111 4.76 -7.51 1.54
C LYS A 111 3.93 -6.38 0.93
N GLN A 112 4.41 -5.14 1.00
CA GLN A 112 3.71 -3.97 0.43
C GLN A 112 3.64 -4.04 -1.10
N ILE A 113 4.73 -4.40 -1.76
CA ILE A 113 4.79 -4.53 -3.23
C ILE A 113 3.86 -5.64 -3.68
N GLN A 114 3.92 -6.82 -3.06
CA GLN A 114 3.06 -7.96 -3.39
C GLN A 114 1.57 -7.64 -3.20
N ALA A 115 1.21 -6.99 -2.10
CA ALA A 115 -0.17 -6.55 -1.86
C ALA A 115 -0.64 -5.60 -2.97
N ARG A 116 0.15 -4.57 -3.32
CA ARG A 116 -0.17 -3.65 -4.43
C ARG A 116 -0.31 -4.38 -5.76
N MET A 117 0.61 -5.30 -6.07
CA MET A 117 0.60 -6.08 -7.32
C MET A 117 -0.67 -6.92 -7.45
N VAL A 118 -1.09 -7.57 -6.36
CA VAL A 118 -2.34 -8.35 -6.33
C VAL A 118 -3.55 -7.46 -6.50
N LEU A 119 -3.62 -6.32 -5.80
CA LEU A 119 -4.73 -5.37 -5.96
C LEU A 119 -4.80 -4.82 -7.39
N ALA A 120 -3.67 -4.52 -8.02
CA ALA A 120 -3.62 -4.09 -9.42
C ALA A 120 -4.12 -5.19 -10.38
N ALA A 121 -3.74 -6.45 -10.13
CA ALA A 121 -4.24 -7.58 -10.91
C ALA A 121 -5.75 -7.80 -10.70
N VAL A 122 -6.27 -7.61 -9.48
CA VAL A 122 -7.71 -7.65 -9.20
C VAL A 122 -8.43 -6.52 -9.93
N ALA A 123 -7.87 -5.31 -9.90
CA ALA A 123 -8.42 -4.17 -10.65
C ALA A 123 -8.55 -4.49 -12.14
N GLN A 124 -7.53 -5.09 -12.75
CA GLN A 124 -7.58 -5.54 -14.14
C GLN A 124 -8.62 -6.65 -14.34
N SER A 125 -8.66 -7.66 -13.48
CA SER A 125 -9.60 -8.78 -13.60
C SER A 125 -11.07 -8.35 -13.48
N GLU A 126 -11.35 -7.30 -12.71
CA GLU A 126 -12.70 -6.76 -12.49
C GLU A 126 -13.00 -5.55 -13.38
N ASN A 127 -12.07 -5.16 -14.28
CA ASN A 127 -12.16 -3.96 -15.13
C ASN A 127 -12.42 -2.67 -14.33
N LEU A 128 -11.75 -2.54 -13.18
CA LEU A 128 -11.81 -1.35 -12.33
C LEU A 128 -10.82 -0.32 -12.83
N GLU A 129 -11.32 0.65 -13.58
CA GLU A 129 -10.52 1.74 -14.14
C GLU A 129 -10.83 3.08 -13.47
N ALA A 130 -9.87 4.00 -13.50
CA ALA A 130 -10.06 5.36 -13.02
C ALA A 130 -10.97 6.14 -13.97
N THR A 131 -12.10 6.65 -13.48
CA THR A 131 -12.94 7.54 -14.29
C THR A 131 -12.27 8.91 -14.46
N VAL A 132 -12.77 9.70 -15.42
CA VAL A 132 -12.30 11.07 -15.62
C VAL A 132 -12.51 11.90 -14.35
N GLU A 133 -13.66 11.74 -13.70
CA GLU A 133 -14.01 12.48 -12.49
C GLU A 133 -13.14 12.05 -11.30
N GLU A 134 -12.82 10.77 -11.17
CA GLU A 134 -11.91 10.28 -10.13
C GLU A 134 -10.50 10.86 -10.32
N TYR A 135 -10.01 10.84 -11.56
CA TYR A 135 -8.71 11.43 -11.89
C TYR A 135 -8.67 12.93 -11.62
N ASP A 136 -9.69 13.68 -12.07
CA ASP A 136 -9.77 15.13 -11.85
C ASP A 136 -9.87 15.50 -10.37
N ARG A 137 -10.52 14.66 -9.56
CA ARG A 137 -10.53 14.81 -8.10
C ARG A 137 -9.13 14.64 -7.51
N GLU A 138 -8.35 13.66 -7.96
CA GLU A 138 -6.97 13.50 -7.51
C GLU A 138 -6.07 14.65 -7.96
N VAL A 139 -6.19 15.11 -9.21
CA VAL A 139 -5.51 16.32 -9.68
C VAL A 139 -5.83 17.52 -8.77
N HIS A 140 -7.10 17.69 -8.40
CA HIS A 140 -7.51 18.78 -7.51
C HIS A 140 -6.92 18.65 -6.11
N LYS A 141 -6.91 17.44 -5.52
CA LYS A 141 -6.28 17.19 -4.21
C LYS A 141 -4.79 17.50 -4.22
N LEU A 142 -4.09 17.12 -5.29
CA LEU A 142 -2.66 17.42 -5.45
C LEU A 142 -2.43 18.93 -5.60
N ALA A 143 -3.26 19.62 -6.39
CA ALA A 143 -3.21 21.07 -6.55
C ALA A 143 -3.34 21.80 -5.20
N VAL A 144 -4.32 21.40 -4.38
CA VAL A 144 -4.51 21.96 -3.03
C VAL A 144 -3.33 21.64 -2.12
N ARG A 145 -2.87 20.37 -2.09
CA ARG A 145 -1.78 19.92 -1.22
C ARG A 145 -0.48 20.67 -1.47
N TYR A 146 -0.14 20.89 -2.74
CA TYR A 146 1.11 21.51 -3.13
C TYR A 146 0.98 23.01 -3.43
N LEU A 147 -0.20 23.60 -3.19
CA LEU A 147 -0.51 25.00 -3.49
C LEU A 147 -0.19 25.39 -4.95
N MET A 148 -0.53 24.50 -5.88
CA MET A 148 -0.31 24.66 -7.32
C MET A 148 -1.65 24.82 -8.03
N SER A 149 -1.64 25.48 -9.21
CA SER A 149 -2.81 25.47 -10.08
C SER A 149 -3.04 24.07 -10.67
N LYS A 150 -4.30 23.72 -10.99
CA LYS A 150 -4.63 22.47 -11.68
C LYS A 150 -3.87 22.32 -13.01
N GLU A 151 -3.64 23.42 -13.71
CA GLU A 151 -2.90 23.42 -14.98
C GLU A 151 -1.45 22.97 -14.77
N GLN A 152 -0.76 23.48 -13.74
CA GLN A 152 0.60 23.07 -13.43
C GLN A 152 0.67 21.61 -12.99
N VAL A 153 -0.29 21.14 -12.19
CA VAL A 153 -0.35 19.71 -11.82
C VAL A 153 -0.57 18.84 -13.05
N ASN A 154 -1.48 19.21 -13.95
CA ASN A 154 -1.71 18.48 -15.19
C ASN A 154 -0.47 18.44 -16.10
N LYS A 155 0.35 19.49 -16.12
CA LYS A 155 1.63 19.48 -16.84
C LYS A 155 2.64 18.49 -16.24
N ILE A 156 2.64 18.32 -14.91
CA ILE A 156 3.49 17.33 -14.23
C ILE A 156 2.98 15.91 -14.46
N LEU A 157 1.66 15.71 -14.41
CA LEU A 157 1.02 14.41 -14.55
C LEU A 157 0.85 13.97 -16.02
N GLN A 158 1.67 14.48 -16.94
CA GLN A 158 1.66 14.02 -18.33
C GLN A 158 2.36 12.66 -18.47
N GLY A 159 1.97 11.90 -19.49
CA GLY A 159 2.61 10.61 -19.81
C GLY A 159 2.50 9.60 -18.67
N GLU A 160 3.65 9.04 -18.28
CA GLU A 160 3.73 7.95 -17.30
C GLU A 160 3.19 8.35 -15.93
N GLU A 161 3.42 9.59 -15.46
CA GLU A 161 3.01 10.00 -14.12
C GLU A 161 1.48 10.08 -14.00
N GLY A 162 0.80 10.56 -15.05
CA GLY A 162 -0.67 10.51 -15.12
C GLY A 162 -1.21 9.10 -15.16
N GLN A 163 -0.53 8.20 -15.88
CA GLN A 163 -0.91 6.79 -15.91
C GLN A 163 -0.73 6.14 -14.53
N ARG A 164 0.32 6.49 -13.79
CA ARG A 164 0.52 6.01 -12.41
C ARG A 164 -0.61 6.45 -11.49
N ILE A 165 -1.06 7.71 -11.55
CA ILE A 165 -2.21 8.17 -10.76
C ILE A 165 -3.48 7.37 -11.09
N ARG A 166 -3.75 7.11 -12.38
CA ARG A 166 -4.89 6.27 -12.78
C ARG A 166 -4.78 4.84 -12.25
N GLN A 167 -3.58 4.26 -12.27
CA GLN A 167 -3.34 2.94 -11.68
C GLN A 167 -3.55 2.93 -10.18
N GLU A 168 -3.13 3.97 -9.45
CA GLU A 168 -3.37 4.07 -8.00
C GLU A 168 -4.87 4.15 -7.68
N ILE A 169 -5.65 4.90 -8.45
CA ILE A 169 -7.11 4.95 -8.31
C ILE A 169 -7.72 3.56 -8.55
N ALA A 170 -7.29 2.85 -9.60
CA ALA A 170 -7.75 1.49 -9.89
C ALA A 170 -7.42 0.51 -8.74
N VAL A 171 -6.21 0.59 -8.18
CA VAL A 171 -5.78 -0.19 -7.00
C VAL A 171 -6.64 0.12 -5.78
N GLU A 172 -6.94 1.39 -5.52
CA GLU A 172 -7.83 1.79 -4.42
C GLU A 172 -9.25 1.24 -4.60
N LYS A 173 -9.77 1.25 -5.83
CA LYS A 173 -11.08 0.66 -6.15
C LYS A 173 -11.09 -0.85 -5.92
N ALA A 174 -10.02 -1.55 -6.32
CA ALA A 174 -9.90 -2.98 -6.04
C ALA A 174 -9.86 -3.29 -4.55
N ALA A 175 -9.13 -2.49 -3.76
CA ALA A 175 -9.11 -2.65 -2.30
C ALA A 175 -10.52 -2.50 -1.71
N LYS A 176 -11.26 -1.44 -2.10
CA LYS A 176 -12.64 -1.22 -1.66
C LYS A 176 -13.59 -2.34 -2.08
N PHE A 177 -13.47 -2.79 -3.33
CA PHE A 177 -14.24 -3.94 -3.84
C PHE A 177 -14.00 -5.18 -2.97
N LEU A 178 -12.76 -5.51 -2.66
CA LEU A 178 -12.45 -6.67 -1.80
C LEU A 178 -12.95 -6.48 -0.38
N ALA A 179 -12.80 -5.30 0.21
CA ALA A 179 -13.28 -5.01 1.56
C ALA A 179 -14.80 -5.11 1.70
N ALA A 180 -15.56 -4.79 0.64
CA ALA A 180 -17.00 -4.98 0.61
C ALA A 180 -17.41 -6.47 0.54
N ASN A 181 -16.56 -7.33 -0.01
CA ASN A 181 -16.85 -8.75 -0.24
C ASN A 181 -16.18 -9.70 0.76
N VAL A 182 -15.23 -9.23 1.58
CA VAL A 182 -14.53 -10.06 2.56
C VAL A 182 -15.47 -10.44 3.71
N LYS A 183 -15.47 -11.72 4.07
CA LYS A 183 -16.20 -12.23 5.23
C LYS A 183 -15.27 -12.32 6.43
N VAL A 184 -15.63 -11.64 7.51
CA VAL A 184 -15.00 -11.86 8.82
C VAL A 184 -15.68 -13.09 9.41
N ASN A 185 -14.91 -14.16 9.60
CA ASN A 185 -15.45 -15.36 10.25
C ASN A 185 -15.68 -15.04 11.72
N SER A 186 -16.86 -15.38 12.24
CA SER A 186 -17.19 -15.42 13.67
C SER A 186 -16.27 -16.36 14.44
#